data_AF-A0A3N5SIM1-F1
#
_entry.id   AF-A0A3N5SIM1-F1
#
_cell.length_a   1.000
_cell.length_b   1.000
_cell.length_c   1.000
_cell.angle_alpha   90.00
_cell.angle_beta   90.00
_cell.angle_gamma   90.00
#
_symmetry.space_group_name_H-M   'P 1'
#
loop_
_entity.id
_entity.type
_entity.pdbx_description
1 polymer ?
#
loop_
_entity_poly.entity_id
_entity_poly.type
_entity_poly.pdbx_seq_one_letter_code
_entity_poly.pdbx_strand_id
1 'polypeptide(L)'
;PGSCDAAVMERVIHHMADVPTALRQIRAVLAPGSPFVLEYASKRHLKAIVRYMLRRQDWSPFDLEPTEFVKLNFDFHPDYMARCLHDTGFQTERRLALSYFRLGLLKRLVPLPVLVTLDRLLQPTGEIAPFSPSVFTLNRAVGDTPPAALDGPLFRCPTCGGALRQENSVLICESGGERWALHDGIYDFKEPVQAVSS
;
A
#
# COMPACT_ATOMS: atom_id res chain seq x y z
N PRO A 1 -8.92 2.93 16.45
CA PRO A 1 -8.57 1.72 17.22
C PRO A 1 -8.61 0.50 16.30
N GLY A 2 -7.92 -0.58 16.67
CA GLY A 2 -7.73 -1.73 15.78
C GLY A 2 -8.98 -2.59 15.63
N SER A 3 -9.83 -2.31 14.65
CA SER A 3 -11.09 -3.02 14.35
C SER A 3 -10.94 -4.12 13.31
N CYS A 4 -9.78 -4.19 12.63
CA CYS A 4 -9.52 -5.15 11.57
C CYS A 4 -8.47 -6.17 12.03
N ASP A 5 -8.75 -7.45 11.80
CA ASP A 5 -7.83 -8.54 12.15
C ASP A 5 -6.78 -8.82 11.07
N ALA A 6 -6.94 -8.28 9.86
CA ALA A 6 -6.00 -8.39 8.75
C ALA A 6 -6.18 -7.25 7.73
N ALA A 7 -5.17 -7.01 6.89
CA ALA A 7 -5.26 -6.12 5.73
C ALA A 7 -4.54 -6.69 4.50
N VAL A 8 -5.03 -6.33 3.32
CA VAL A 8 -4.38 -6.57 2.03
C VAL A 8 -4.38 -5.28 1.23
N MET A 9 -3.23 -4.90 0.69
CA MET A 9 -3.07 -3.77 -0.20
C MET A 9 -2.30 -4.22 -1.44
N GLU A 10 -3.03 -4.49 -2.52
CA GLU A 10 -2.49 -4.95 -3.79
C GLU A 10 -2.73 -3.87 -4.84
N ARG A 11 -1.70 -3.50 -5.62
CA ARG A 11 -1.81 -2.49 -6.68
C ARG A 11 -2.43 -1.14 -6.26
N VAL A 12 -2.30 -0.72 -5.00
CA VAL A 12 -2.79 0.58 -4.52
C VAL A 12 -1.67 1.52 -4.09
N ILE A 13 -0.63 1.01 -3.41
CA ILE A 13 0.36 1.89 -2.75
C ILE A 13 1.15 2.76 -3.73
N HIS A 14 1.27 2.32 -4.99
CA HIS A 14 1.91 3.10 -6.05
C HIS A 14 1.13 4.35 -6.45
N HIS A 15 -0.10 4.54 -5.97
CA HIS A 15 -0.85 5.78 -6.11
C HIS A 15 -0.69 6.74 -4.92
N MET A 16 0.02 6.32 -3.86
CA MET A 16 0.18 7.11 -2.64
C MET A 16 1.46 7.94 -2.71
N ALA A 17 1.31 9.26 -2.74
CA ALA A 17 2.45 10.18 -2.67
C ALA A 17 3.12 10.18 -1.27
N ASP A 18 2.32 10.01 -0.21
CA ASP A 18 2.79 9.91 1.18
C ASP A 18 2.56 8.49 1.72
N VAL A 19 3.55 7.63 1.49
CA VAL A 19 3.56 6.24 1.95
C VAL A 19 3.49 6.15 3.48
N PRO A 20 4.32 6.88 4.27
CA PRO A 20 4.22 6.83 5.73
C PRO A 20 2.83 7.18 6.28
N THR A 21 2.15 8.19 5.73
CA THR A 21 0.78 8.52 6.14
C THR A 21 -0.19 7.39 5.84
N ALA A 22 -0.14 6.81 4.64
CA ALA A 22 -0.99 5.68 4.28
C ALA A 22 -0.78 4.47 5.21
N LEU A 23 0.48 4.12 5.49
CA LEU A 23 0.80 3.00 6.38
C LEU A 23 0.37 3.25 7.83
N ARG A 24 0.51 4.49 8.35
CA ARG A 24 -0.01 4.85 9.69
C ARG A 24 -1.52 4.67 9.79
N GLN A 25 -2.27 5.02 8.75
CA GLN A 25 -3.73 4.83 8.74
C GLN A 25 -4.10 3.34 8.75
N ILE A 26 -3.41 2.52 7.94
CA ILE A 26 -3.58 1.06 7.96
C ILE A 26 -3.23 0.50 9.34
N ARG A 27 -2.12 0.95 9.94
CA ARG A 27 -1.72 0.51 11.29
C ARG A 27 -2.78 0.85 12.33
N ALA A 28 -3.39 2.03 12.25
CA ALA A 28 -4.36 2.51 13.23
C ALA A 28 -5.67 1.70 13.27
N VAL A 29 -6.02 1.04 12.16
CA VAL A 29 -7.21 0.19 12.04
C VAL A 29 -6.92 -1.29 12.28
N LEU A 30 -5.66 -1.72 12.29
CA LEU A 30 -5.27 -3.10 12.57
C LEU A 30 -5.09 -3.37 14.07
N ALA A 31 -5.60 -4.51 14.52
CA ALA A 31 -5.28 -5.03 15.85
C ALA A 31 -3.78 -5.39 15.95
N PRO A 32 -3.17 -5.35 17.15
CA PRO A 32 -1.80 -5.84 17.35
C PRO A 32 -1.68 -7.30 16.91
N GLY A 33 -0.59 -7.64 16.22
CA GLY A 33 -0.33 -8.98 15.72
C GLY A 33 -1.03 -9.33 14.39
N SER A 34 -1.93 -8.50 13.89
CA SER A 34 -2.65 -8.72 12.63
C SER A 34 -1.72 -8.76 11.42
N PRO A 35 -1.92 -9.69 10.47
CA PRO A 35 -1.18 -9.74 9.23
C PRO A 35 -1.60 -8.62 8.27
N PHE A 36 -0.62 -8.06 7.59
CA PHE A 36 -0.78 -7.08 6.53
C PHE A 36 0.03 -7.52 5.30
N VAL A 37 -0.68 -7.90 4.24
CA VAL A 37 -0.07 -8.22 2.94
C VAL A 37 -0.01 -6.96 2.09
N LEU A 38 1.19 -6.56 1.69
CA LEU A 38 1.42 -5.37 0.87
C LEU A 38 2.17 -5.74 -0.40
N GLU A 39 1.63 -5.35 -1.54
CA GLU A 39 2.35 -5.29 -2.81
C GLU A 39 2.81 -3.86 -3.11
N TYR A 40 4.05 -3.71 -3.58
CA TYR A 40 4.51 -2.46 -4.18
C TYR A 40 5.29 -2.69 -5.48
N ALA A 41 5.25 -1.70 -6.38
CA ALA A 41 6.08 -1.68 -7.57
C ALA A 41 7.52 -1.28 -7.19
N SER A 42 8.50 -2.07 -7.59
CA SER A 42 9.90 -1.87 -7.23
C SER A 42 10.67 -1.24 -8.39
N LYS A 43 11.33 -0.11 -8.14
CA LYS A 43 12.21 0.51 -9.14
C LYS A 43 13.54 -0.23 -9.30
N ARG A 44 13.91 -1.08 -8.32
CA ARG A 44 15.17 -1.82 -8.28
C ARG A 44 15.08 -3.15 -9.03
N HIS A 45 14.54 -3.15 -10.25
CA HIS A 45 14.39 -4.37 -11.05
C HIS A 45 15.48 -4.51 -12.12
N LEU A 46 15.79 -5.73 -12.56
CA LEU A 46 16.90 -6.01 -13.49
C LEU A 46 16.89 -5.13 -14.76
N LYS A 47 15.72 -4.95 -15.39
CA LYS A 47 15.58 -4.07 -16.57
C LYS A 47 16.00 -2.62 -16.28
N ALA A 48 15.68 -2.06 -15.11
CA ALA A 48 16.03 -0.68 -14.76
C ALA A 48 17.52 -0.57 -14.48
N ILE A 49 18.10 -1.55 -13.77
CA ILE A 49 19.54 -1.65 -13.51
C ILE A 49 20.33 -1.65 -14.83
N VAL A 50 19.96 -2.53 -15.77
CA VAL A 50 20.63 -2.60 -17.08
C VAL A 50 20.48 -1.29 -17.86
N ARG A 51 19.29 -0.68 -17.87
CA ARG A 51 19.09 0.60 -18.55
C ARG A 51 19.92 1.72 -17.93
N TYR A 52 20.03 1.77 -16.61
CA TYR A 52 20.85 2.75 -15.90
C TYR A 52 22.34 2.58 -16.20
N MET A 53 22.84 1.34 -16.16
CA MET A 53 24.24 1.02 -16.53
C MET A 53 24.57 1.43 -17.97
N LEU A 54 23.60 1.29 -18.89
CA LEU A 54 23.72 1.71 -20.28
C LEU A 54 23.41 3.20 -20.52
N ARG A 55 23.19 3.99 -19.46
CA ARG A 55 22.78 5.41 -19.52
C ARG A 55 21.56 5.66 -20.40
N ARG A 56 20.62 4.71 -20.41
CA ARG A 56 19.35 4.78 -21.16
C ARG A 56 18.18 5.28 -20.31
N GLN A 57 18.46 5.78 -19.11
CA GLN A 57 17.51 6.44 -18.21
C GLN A 57 18.27 7.38 -17.26
N ASP A 58 17.60 8.44 -16.79
CA ASP A 58 18.23 9.51 -16.01
C ASP A 58 18.09 9.33 -14.49
N TRP A 59 17.17 8.47 -14.04
CA TRP A 59 16.99 8.13 -12.63
C TRP A 59 17.74 6.86 -12.25
N SER A 60 18.25 6.82 -11.01
CA SER A 60 18.98 5.68 -10.47
C SER A 60 18.03 4.69 -9.77
N PRO A 61 18.12 3.39 -10.09
CA PRO A 61 17.37 2.34 -9.39
C PRO A 61 17.88 2.07 -7.98
N PHE A 62 19.01 2.68 -7.59
CA PHE A 62 19.67 2.51 -6.30
C PHE A 62 19.38 3.64 -5.32
N ASP A 63 18.85 4.77 -5.81
CA ASP A 63 18.43 5.87 -4.93
C ASP A 63 17.27 5.39 -4.06
N LEU A 64 17.11 5.95 -2.86
CA LEU A 64 16.09 5.47 -1.94
C LEU A 64 14.73 6.12 -2.18
N GLU A 65 14.75 7.33 -2.72
CA GLU A 65 13.57 8.15 -2.98
C GLU A 65 12.64 7.47 -4.00
N PRO A 66 11.32 7.48 -3.77
CA PRO A 66 10.37 6.99 -4.77
C PRO A 66 10.54 7.70 -6.11
N THR A 67 10.34 6.97 -7.20
CA THR A 67 10.41 7.51 -8.56
C THR A 67 9.01 7.59 -9.14
N GLU A 68 8.54 8.80 -9.44
CA GLU A 68 7.28 9.01 -10.16
C GLU A 68 7.50 8.83 -11.67
N PHE A 69 6.88 7.81 -12.26
CA PHE A 69 7.06 7.50 -13.69
C PHE A 69 5.90 8.01 -14.57
N VAL A 70 4.73 8.22 -13.95
CA VAL A 70 3.59 8.99 -14.47
C VAL A 70 2.92 9.65 -13.28
N LYS A 71 2.20 10.76 -13.50
CA LYS A 71 1.45 11.47 -12.47
C LYS A 71 0.72 10.49 -11.52
N LEU A 72 1.02 10.59 -10.22
CA LEU A 72 0.48 9.75 -9.13
C LEU A 72 0.75 8.24 -9.31
N ASN A 73 1.89 7.89 -9.90
CA ASN A 73 2.34 6.52 -10.05
C ASN A 73 3.82 6.41 -9.69
N PHE A 74 4.10 5.74 -8.57
CA PHE A 74 5.41 5.67 -7.95
C PHE A 74 5.96 4.24 -7.94
N ASP A 75 7.23 4.10 -8.32
CA ASP A 75 8.03 2.91 -8.08
C ASP A 75 8.96 3.14 -6.88
N PHE A 76 9.07 2.15 -6.00
CA PHE A 76 9.74 2.30 -4.70
C PHE A 76 11.05 1.51 -4.62
N HIS A 77 12.00 2.02 -3.84
CA HIS A 77 13.14 1.22 -3.44
C HIS A 77 12.73 0.24 -2.32
N PRO A 78 13.11 -1.05 -2.37
CA PRO A 78 12.77 -2.02 -1.33
C PRO A 78 13.18 -1.59 0.10
N ASP A 79 14.37 -0.99 0.24
CA ASP A 79 14.85 -0.52 1.54
C ASP A 79 14.10 0.73 2.04
N TYR A 80 13.57 1.55 1.12
CA TYR A 80 12.67 2.64 1.51
C TYR A 80 11.36 2.09 2.07
N MET A 81 10.74 1.13 1.38
CA MET A 81 9.52 0.49 1.85
C MET A 81 9.72 -0.23 3.19
N ALA A 82 10.83 -0.93 3.35
CA ALA A 82 11.16 -1.61 4.60
C ALA A 82 11.26 -0.63 5.79
N ARG A 83 11.92 0.52 5.60
CA ARG A 83 11.98 1.58 6.61
C ARG A 83 10.60 2.17 6.90
N CYS A 84 9.83 2.52 5.87
CA CYS A 84 8.49 3.06 6.07
C CYS A 84 7.58 2.08 6.83
N LEU A 85 7.64 0.78 6.54
CA LEU A 85 6.91 -0.25 7.27
C LEU A 85 7.34 -0.30 8.74
N HIS A 86 8.64 -0.38 8.99
CA HIS A 86 9.21 -0.37 10.34
C HIS A 86 8.75 0.86 11.14
N ASP A 87 8.96 2.06 10.59
CA ASP A 87 8.71 3.33 11.28
C ASP A 87 7.23 3.60 11.51
N THR A 88 6.35 2.90 10.80
CA THR A 88 4.89 3.00 10.95
C THR A 88 4.27 1.86 11.76
N GLY A 89 5.10 1.06 12.44
CA GLY A 89 4.64 0.05 13.39
C GLY A 89 4.33 -1.29 12.74
N PHE A 90 5.09 -1.68 11.70
CA PHE A 90 5.05 -3.01 11.12
C PHE A 90 6.40 -3.72 11.20
N GLN A 91 6.35 -5.03 11.43
CA GLN A 91 7.49 -5.92 11.27
C GLN A 91 7.31 -6.75 10.00
N THR A 92 8.21 -6.65 9.03
CA THR A 92 8.18 -7.51 7.85
C THR A 92 8.64 -8.92 8.21
N GLU A 93 7.80 -9.91 7.98
CA GLU A 93 8.08 -11.33 8.23
C GLU A 93 8.60 -12.06 7.00
N ARG A 94 8.08 -11.69 5.83
CA ARG A 94 8.46 -12.29 4.55
C ARG A 94 8.43 -11.29 3.42
N ARG A 95 9.27 -11.52 2.41
CA ARG A 95 9.34 -10.78 1.16
C ARG A 95 9.46 -11.72 -0.03
N LEU A 96 8.56 -11.57 -0.99
CA LEU A 96 8.55 -12.31 -2.25
C LEU A 96 8.82 -11.36 -3.43
N ALA A 97 9.72 -11.78 -4.32
CA ALA A 97 10.05 -11.07 -5.55
C ALA A 97 9.25 -11.65 -6.73
N LEU A 98 8.37 -10.87 -7.36
CA LEU A 98 7.50 -11.34 -8.42
C LEU A 98 7.76 -10.62 -9.75
N SER A 99 7.32 -11.25 -10.83
CA SER A 99 7.32 -10.66 -12.17
C SER A 99 8.72 -10.52 -12.78
N TYR A 100 9.65 -11.43 -12.47
CA TYR A 100 10.99 -11.45 -13.06
C TYR A 100 10.95 -11.48 -14.59
N PHE A 101 9.97 -12.19 -15.13
CA PHE A 101 9.80 -12.37 -16.57
C PHE A 101 8.79 -11.39 -17.20
N ARG A 102 8.59 -10.20 -16.60
CA ARG A 102 7.75 -9.13 -17.15
C ARG A 102 8.42 -8.41 -18.34
N LEU A 103 8.78 -9.17 -19.36
CA LEU A 103 9.30 -8.68 -20.64
C LEU A 103 8.39 -9.16 -21.78
N GLY A 104 7.98 -8.23 -22.65
CA GLY A 104 7.09 -8.56 -23.78
C GLY A 104 7.66 -9.62 -24.72
N LEU A 105 8.99 -9.67 -24.88
CA LEU A 105 9.67 -10.65 -25.72
C LEU A 105 9.54 -12.09 -25.16
N LEU A 106 9.71 -12.28 -23.85
CA LEU A 106 9.63 -13.59 -23.21
C LEU A 106 8.23 -14.21 -23.35
N LYS A 107 7.18 -13.39 -23.22
CA LYS A 107 5.79 -13.84 -23.39
C LYS A 107 5.47 -14.38 -24.79
N ARG A 108 6.24 -13.99 -25.81
CA ARG A 108 6.05 -14.45 -27.20
C ARG A 108 6.84 -15.72 -27.51
N LEU A 109 7.92 -15.98 -26.77
CA LEU A 109 8.86 -17.06 -27.06
C LEU A 109 8.73 -18.26 -26.12
N VAL A 110 8.19 -18.07 -24.92
CA VAL A 110 8.15 -19.09 -23.86
C VAL A 110 6.71 -19.36 -23.43
N PRO A 111 6.28 -20.64 -23.33
CA PRO A 111 4.96 -20.98 -22.83
C PRO A 111 4.69 -20.42 -21.42
N LEU A 112 3.47 -19.91 -21.21
CA LEU A 112 3.07 -19.32 -19.94
C LEU A 112 3.31 -20.22 -18.71
N PRO A 113 3.01 -21.53 -18.72
CA PRO A 113 3.23 -22.39 -17.55
C PRO A 113 4.70 -22.46 -17.11
N VAL A 114 5.63 -22.42 -18.09
CA VAL A 114 7.07 -22.39 -17.82
C VAL A 114 7.46 -21.09 -17.13
N LEU A 115 6.99 -19.94 -17.66
CA LEU A 115 7.26 -18.63 -17.06
C LEU A 115 6.72 -18.54 -15.62
N VAL A 116 5.51 -19.03 -15.38
CA VAL A 116 4.90 -19.04 -14.04
C VAL A 116 5.67 -19.95 -13.09
N THR A 117 6.13 -21.11 -13.55
CA THR A 117 6.90 -22.05 -12.73
C THR A 117 8.26 -21.46 -12.34
N LEU A 118 8.96 -20.87 -13.30
CA LEU A 118 10.23 -20.19 -13.04
C LEU A 118 10.04 -18.99 -12.10
N ASP A 119 8.99 -18.18 -12.29
CA ASP A 119 8.73 -17.04 -11.40
C ASP A 119 8.49 -17.51 -9.97
N ARG A 120 7.67 -18.56 -9.76
CA ARG A 120 7.44 -19.19 -8.45
C ARG A 120 8.73 -19.66 -7.77
N LEU A 121 9.65 -20.29 -8.52
CA LEU A 121 10.93 -20.74 -7.97
C LEU A 121 11.84 -19.57 -7.56
N LEU A 122 11.71 -18.42 -8.22
CA LEU A 122 12.48 -17.23 -7.93
C LEU A 122 11.86 -16.35 -6.83
N GLN A 123 10.59 -16.53 -6.48
CA GLN A 123 9.93 -15.70 -5.45
C GLN A 123 10.69 -15.57 -4.13
N PRO A 124 11.26 -16.65 -3.55
CA PRO A 124 12.01 -16.56 -2.29
C PRO A 124 13.28 -15.70 -2.35
N THR A 125 13.80 -15.39 -3.55
CA THR A 125 14.95 -14.47 -3.70
C THR A 125 14.65 -13.06 -3.20
N GLY A 126 13.36 -12.72 -3.00
CA GLY A 126 12.94 -11.47 -2.39
C GLY A 126 13.53 -11.23 -1.01
N GLU A 127 13.79 -12.28 -0.22
CA GLU A 127 14.41 -12.17 1.11
C GLU A 127 15.87 -11.71 1.05
N ILE A 128 16.56 -11.96 -0.07
CA ILE A 128 17.99 -11.66 -0.23
C ILE A 128 18.15 -10.31 -0.93
N ALA A 129 17.59 -10.20 -2.14
CA ALA A 129 17.67 -9.01 -2.96
C ALA A 129 16.54 -9.02 -4.01
N PRO A 130 15.45 -8.27 -3.81
CA PRO A 130 14.30 -8.30 -4.71
C PRO A 130 14.57 -7.48 -5.98
N PHE A 131 15.30 -8.08 -6.93
CA PHE A 131 15.61 -7.47 -8.23
C PHE A 131 14.46 -7.61 -9.24
N SER A 132 13.23 -7.47 -8.76
CA SER A 132 12.00 -7.76 -9.50
C SER A 132 11.10 -6.52 -9.62
N PRO A 133 10.23 -6.45 -10.64
CA PRO A 133 9.33 -5.30 -10.81
C PRO A 133 8.22 -5.19 -9.76
N SER A 134 7.77 -6.30 -9.18
CA SER A 134 6.77 -6.33 -8.11
C SER A 134 7.35 -7.06 -6.91
N VAL A 135 7.03 -6.57 -5.71
CA VAL A 135 7.43 -7.17 -4.44
C VAL A 135 6.22 -7.28 -3.54
N PHE A 136 5.98 -8.48 -3.03
CA PHE A 136 5.01 -8.72 -1.97
C PHE A 136 5.72 -8.82 -0.63
N THR A 137 5.10 -8.28 0.41
CA THR A 137 5.56 -8.41 1.80
C THR A 137 4.43 -8.92 2.66
N LEU A 138 4.75 -9.84 3.57
CA LEU A 138 3.92 -10.16 4.72
C LEU A 138 4.47 -9.39 5.90
N ASN A 139 3.62 -8.58 6.51
CA ASN A 139 3.97 -7.74 7.64
C ASN A 139 3.07 -8.05 8.83
N ARG A 140 3.58 -7.85 10.04
CA ARG A 140 2.82 -7.97 11.28
C ARG A 140 2.69 -6.60 11.93
N ALA A 141 1.47 -6.22 12.31
CA ALA A 141 1.23 -5.00 13.08
C ALA A 141 1.86 -5.15 14.48
N VAL A 142 2.78 -4.26 14.85
CA VAL A 142 3.46 -4.26 16.16
C VAL A 142 3.03 -3.09 17.03
N GLY A 143 3.26 -3.20 18.35
CA GLY A 143 2.89 -2.19 19.35
C GLY A 143 1.50 -2.38 19.96
N ASP A 144 1.16 -1.52 20.92
CA ASP A 144 0.07 -1.75 21.88
C ASP A 144 -1.24 -1.05 21.52
N THR A 145 -1.52 -0.82 20.22
CA THR A 145 -2.79 -0.21 19.79
C THR A 145 -3.94 -1.00 20.40
N PRO A 146 -4.78 -0.41 21.27
CA PRO A 146 -5.85 -1.16 21.90
C PRO A 146 -6.78 -1.70 20.81
N PRO A 147 -7.19 -2.99 20.90
CA PRO A 147 -8.23 -3.52 20.03
C PRO A 147 -9.43 -2.59 20.07
N ALA A 148 -9.94 -2.19 18.90
CA ALA A 148 -11.24 -1.53 18.88
C ALA A 148 -12.28 -2.54 19.32
N ALA A 149 -13.26 -2.11 20.11
CA ALA A 149 -14.53 -2.81 20.08
C ALA A 149 -15.00 -2.81 18.62
N LEU A 150 -15.30 -4.00 18.07
CA LEU A 150 -15.97 -4.15 16.78
C LEU A 150 -17.33 -3.42 16.75
N ASP A 151 -17.87 -3.13 17.94
CA ASP A 151 -19.11 -2.41 18.18
C ASP A 151 -18.93 -0.87 18.21
N GLY A 152 -17.71 -0.38 18.06
CA GLY A 152 -17.38 1.06 18.05
C GLY A 152 -17.47 1.70 16.66
N PRO A 153 -17.45 3.04 16.57
CA PRO A 153 -17.49 3.73 15.28
C PRO A 153 -16.26 3.38 14.43
N LEU A 154 -16.52 2.77 13.26
CA LEU A 154 -15.49 2.31 12.32
C LEU A 154 -14.73 3.46 11.65
N PHE A 155 -15.42 4.58 11.41
CA PHE A 155 -14.88 5.71 10.66
C PHE A 155 -14.43 6.88 11.54
N ARG A 156 -13.45 7.63 11.04
CA ARG A 156 -12.97 8.89 11.61
C ARG A 156 -12.96 9.96 10.54
N CYS A 157 -13.05 11.22 10.97
CA CYS A 157 -12.96 12.35 10.06
C CYS A 157 -11.63 12.32 9.30
N PRO A 158 -11.62 12.32 7.94
CA PRO A 158 -10.38 12.30 7.17
C PRO A 158 -9.56 13.58 7.33
N THR A 159 -10.20 14.70 7.71
CA THR A 159 -9.56 16.02 7.83
C THR A 159 -8.91 16.23 9.18
N CYS A 160 -9.59 15.90 10.29
CA CYS A 160 -9.10 16.16 11.65
C CYS A 160 -8.85 14.91 12.50
N GLY A 161 -9.24 13.71 12.04
CA GLY A 161 -9.11 12.46 12.79
C GLY A 161 -10.10 12.30 13.95
N GLY A 162 -11.00 13.26 14.14
CA GLY A 162 -12.03 13.28 15.18
C GLY A 162 -13.15 12.25 14.97
N ALA A 163 -14.03 12.16 15.97
CA ALA A 163 -15.20 11.28 15.93
C ALA A 163 -16.20 11.71 14.84
N LEU A 164 -16.85 10.72 14.24
CA LEU A 164 -17.95 10.92 13.31
C LEU A 164 -19.24 10.45 13.95
N ARG A 165 -20.27 11.30 13.91
CA ARG A 165 -21.62 10.94 14.27
C ARG A 165 -22.39 10.54 13.02
N GLN A 166 -22.99 9.36 13.02
CA GLN A 166 -23.92 8.97 11.97
C GLN A 166 -25.29 9.58 12.22
N GLU A 167 -25.82 10.25 11.21
CA GLU A 167 -27.16 10.82 11.19
C GLU A 167 -27.82 10.46 9.86
N ASN A 168 -28.77 9.52 9.90
CA ASN A 168 -29.37 8.91 8.71
C ASN A 168 -28.28 8.33 7.78
N SER A 169 -28.25 8.82 6.53
CA SER A 169 -27.31 8.45 5.48
C SER A 169 -26.10 9.40 5.40
N VAL A 170 -25.73 10.05 6.50
CA VAL A 170 -24.62 11.02 6.53
C VAL A 170 -23.73 10.79 7.75
N LEU A 171 -22.43 10.86 7.57
CA LEU A 171 -21.45 10.99 8.66
C LEU A 171 -21.09 12.46 8.85
N ILE A 172 -21.11 12.93 10.09
CA ILE A 172 -20.84 14.32 10.46
C ILE A 172 -19.64 14.38 11.39
N CYS A 173 -18.66 15.20 11.05
CA CYS A 173 -17.52 15.49 11.92
C CYS A 173 -17.96 16.34 13.11
N GLU A 174 -17.76 15.83 14.32
CA GLU A 174 -18.13 16.56 15.55
C GLU A 174 -17.23 17.77 15.81
N SER A 175 -16.00 17.77 15.31
CA SER A 175 -15.04 18.86 15.51
C SER A 175 -15.04 19.92 14.41
N GLY A 176 -15.32 19.51 13.17
CA GLY A 176 -15.17 20.35 11.98
C GLY A 176 -16.48 20.62 11.22
N GLY A 177 -17.57 19.94 11.56
CA GLY A 177 -18.88 20.11 10.92
C GLY A 177 -19.00 19.56 9.48
N GLU A 178 -17.89 19.16 8.86
CA GLU A 178 -17.87 18.49 7.55
C GLU A 178 -18.75 17.23 7.55
N ARG A 179 -19.33 16.93 6.38
CA ARG A 179 -20.35 15.89 6.21
C ARG A 179 -20.00 15.02 5.01
N TRP A 180 -20.26 13.72 5.12
CA TRP A 180 -20.06 12.75 4.03
C TRP A 180 -21.29 11.88 3.85
N ALA A 181 -21.79 11.81 2.63
CA ALA A 181 -23.00 11.07 2.31
C ALA A 181 -22.74 9.58 2.05
N LEU A 182 -23.74 8.77 2.36
CA LEU A 182 -23.83 7.36 2.02
C LEU A 182 -24.52 7.24 0.65
N HIS A 183 -23.79 6.79 -0.35
CA HIS A 183 -24.28 6.51 -1.69
C HIS A 183 -24.20 5.01 -1.94
N ASP A 184 -25.34 4.36 -2.20
CA ASP A 184 -25.43 2.92 -2.48
C ASP A 184 -24.70 2.03 -1.46
N GLY A 185 -24.81 2.40 -0.18
CA GLY A 185 -24.16 1.68 0.93
C GLY A 185 -22.67 1.99 1.13
N ILE A 186 -22.12 2.96 0.40
CA ILE A 186 -20.71 3.38 0.49
C ILE A 186 -20.65 4.85 0.94
N TYR A 187 -19.91 5.13 2.01
CA TYR A 187 -19.62 6.50 2.42
C TYR A 187 -18.56 7.09 1.49
N ASP A 188 -18.88 8.22 0.83
CA ASP A 188 -17.93 8.94 0.01
C ASP A 188 -17.16 9.98 0.83
N PHE A 189 -15.91 9.64 1.20
CA PHE A 189 -15.01 10.55 1.92
C PHE A 189 -14.24 11.53 1.03
N LYS A 190 -14.39 11.44 -0.30
CA LYS A 190 -13.70 12.33 -1.25
C LYS A 190 -14.46 13.64 -1.45
N GLU A 191 -15.78 13.59 -1.43
CA GLU A 191 -16.64 14.72 -1.73
C GLU A 191 -17.50 15.09 -0.51
N PRO A 192 -17.09 16.07 0.31
CA PRO A 192 -17.90 16.51 1.43
C PRO A 192 -19.19 17.18 0.92
N VAL A 193 -20.31 16.86 1.56
CA VAL A 193 -21.63 17.40 1.20
C VAL A 193 -21.95 18.64 2.05
N GLN A 194 -22.57 19.64 1.43
CA GLN A 194 -23.06 20.81 2.16
C GLN A 194 -24.31 20.43 2.96
N ALA A 195 -24.52 21.09 4.10
CA ALA A 195 -25.78 20.99 4.82
C ALA A 195 -26.91 21.50 3.91
N VAL A 196 -27.95 20.68 3.69
CA VAL A 196 -29.17 21.17 3.06
C VAL A 196 -29.81 22.15 4.04
N SER A 197 -29.68 23.44 3.77
CA SER A 197 -30.45 24.47 4.46
C SER A 197 -31.93 24.20 4.19
N SER A 198 -32.64 23.80 5.25
CA SER A 198 -34.11 23.69 5.26
C SER A 198 -34.73 25.08 5.26
#